data_AF-A0A9R0DMV8-F1
#
_entry.id   AF-A0A9R0DMV8-F1
#
_cell.length_a   1.000
_cell.length_b   1.000
_cell.length_c   1.000
_cell.angle_alpha   90.00
_cell.angle_beta   90.00
_cell.angle_gamma   90.00
#
_symmetry.space_group_name_H-M   'P 1'
#
loop_
_entity.id
_entity.type
_entity.pdbx_description
1 polymer ?
#
loop_
_entity_poly.entity_id
_entity_poly.type
_entity_poly.pdbx_seq_one_letter_code
_entity_poly.pdbx_strand_id
1 'polypeptide(L)'
;MFSKIFIITLIVGIASAATAIGRPAPKPAALAHKKGCYIKEINDVIPYGRSNIAGHCMEVVCKEERTFYSACSTQPNTDPNCKLLAGDSSKPFPECCPKTWCKTQG
;
A
#
# COMPACT_ATOMS: atom_id res chain seq x y z
N MET A 1 -25.49 -11.25 -27.04
CA MET A 1 -25.47 -11.62 -25.60
C MET A 1 -24.07 -11.68 -24.99
N PHE A 2 -23.00 -11.90 -25.77
CA PHE A 2 -21.61 -11.91 -25.26
C PHE A 2 -21.06 -10.54 -24.81
N SER A 3 -21.50 -9.44 -25.42
CA SER A 3 -20.97 -8.09 -25.13
C SER A 3 -21.19 -7.60 -23.69
N LYS A 4 -22.29 -7.97 -23.03
CA LYS A 4 -22.57 -7.55 -21.64
C LYS A 4 -21.75 -8.34 -20.60
N ILE A 5 -21.45 -9.61 -20.87
CA ILE A 5 -20.66 -10.48 -19.97
C ILE A 5 -19.21 -10.00 -19.91
N PHE A 6 -18.63 -9.58 -21.04
CA PHE A 6 -17.28 -9.00 -21.11
C PHE A 6 -17.15 -7.69 -20.32
N ILE A 7 -18.19 -6.85 -20.31
CA ILE A 7 -18.19 -5.58 -19.57
C ILE A 7 -18.24 -5.85 -18.06
N ILE A 8 -19.01 -6.86 -17.63
CA ILE A 8 -19.15 -7.20 -16.20
C ILE A 8 -17.86 -7.81 -15.65
N THR A 9 -17.16 -8.67 -16.40
CA THR A 9 -15.89 -9.25 -15.96
C THR A 9 -14.74 -8.23 -15.88
N LEU A 10 -14.76 -7.17 -16.71
CA LEU A 10 -13.76 -6.11 -16.65
C LEU A 10 -13.87 -5.26 -15.38
N ILE A 11 -15.09 -5.03 -14.87
CA ILE A 11 -15.36 -4.20 -13.68
C ILE A 11 -14.96 -4.95 -12.39
N VAL A 12 -15.14 -6.26 -12.36
CA VAL A 12 -14.78 -7.11 -11.19
C VAL A 12 -13.26 -7.20 -10.97
N GLY A 13 -12.45 -6.98 -12.00
CA GLY A 13 -10.98 -7.06 -11.91
C GLY A 13 -10.27 -5.89 -11.23
N ILE A 14 -10.96 -4.77 -10.96
CA ILE A 14 -10.36 -3.56 -10.37
C ILE A 14 -10.44 -3.58 -8.84
N ALA A 15 -11.32 -4.40 -8.27
CA ALA A 15 -11.42 -4.55 -6.83
C ALA A 15 -10.46 -5.64 -6.36
N SER A 16 -9.34 -5.24 -5.75
CA SER A 16 -8.58 -5.98 -4.72
C SER A 16 -7.07 -6.04 -5.00
N ALA A 17 -6.38 -4.93 -4.73
CA ALA A 17 -5.15 -4.98 -3.95
C ALA A 17 -4.79 -3.55 -3.50
N ALA A 18 -4.50 -3.35 -2.21
CA ALA A 18 -3.88 -2.13 -1.70
C ALA A 18 -2.37 -2.09 -2.03
N THR A 19 -2.00 -2.67 -3.18
CA THR A 19 -0.64 -2.70 -3.67
C THR A 19 -0.58 -2.01 -5.03
N ALA A 20 0.30 -1.01 -5.13
CA ALA A 20 0.55 -0.28 -6.37
C ALA A 20 1.93 -0.69 -6.90
N ILE A 21 2.02 -0.96 -8.19
CA ILE A 21 3.28 -1.31 -8.86
C ILE A 21 3.56 -0.23 -9.90
N GLY A 22 4.74 0.39 -9.81
CA GLY A 22 5.15 1.45 -10.73
C GLY A 22 6.61 1.32 -11.14
N ARG A 23 7.01 2.06 -12.18
CA ARG A 23 8.42 2.35 -12.42
C ARG A 23 8.94 3.32 -11.35
N PRO A 24 10.22 3.22 -10.94
CA PRO A 24 10.81 4.18 -10.03
C PRO A 24 10.67 5.60 -10.58
N ALA A 25 10.35 6.55 -9.69
CA ALA A 25 10.31 7.95 -10.07
C ALA A 25 11.70 8.44 -10.51
N PRO A 26 11.80 9.36 -11.49
CA PRO A 26 13.07 9.96 -11.85
C PRO A 26 13.67 10.68 -10.65
N LYS A 27 14.95 10.41 -10.36
CA LYS A 27 15.64 11.03 -9.23
C LYS A 27 15.97 12.49 -9.53
N PRO A 28 15.73 13.43 -8.61
CA PRO A 28 16.27 14.77 -8.71
C PRO A 28 17.80 14.75 -8.80
N ALA A 29 18.40 15.70 -9.53
CA ALA A 29 19.85 15.78 -9.72
C ALA A 29 20.61 15.81 -8.39
N ALA A 30 20.06 16.51 -7.38
CA ALA A 30 20.63 16.57 -6.04
C ALA A 30 20.75 15.20 -5.34
N LEU A 31 19.91 14.22 -5.71
CA LEU A 31 19.88 12.88 -5.13
C LEU A 31 20.45 11.81 -6.07
N ALA A 32 20.97 12.19 -7.24
CA ALA A 32 21.48 11.25 -8.24
C ALA A 32 22.62 10.35 -7.72
N HIS A 33 23.38 10.84 -6.74
CA HIS A 33 24.47 10.11 -6.10
C HIS A 33 24.00 8.97 -5.17
N LYS A 34 22.73 8.99 -4.72
CA LYS A 34 22.17 7.94 -3.84
C LYS A 34 21.67 6.74 -4.66
N LYS A 35 22.13 5.53 -4.31
CA LYS A 35 21.64 4.28 -4.91
C LYS A 35 20.28 3.89 -4.32
N GLY A 36 19.38 3.34 -5.15
CA GLY A 36 18.03 2.93 -4.74
C GLY A 36 16.90 3.66 -5.50
N CYS A 37 15.71 3.77 -4.90
CA CYS A 37 14.52 4.36 -5.52
C CYS A 37 14.20 5.70 -4.86
N TYR A 38 13.93 6.73 -5.68
CA TYR A 38 13.41 8.00 -5.17
C TYR A 38 11.92 7.88 -4.86
N ILE A 39 11.54 8.30 -3.66
CA ILE A 39 10.18 8.31 -3.12
C ILE A 39 9.76 9.77 -2.96
N LYS A 40 8.74 10.18 -3.71
CA LYS A 40 8.32 11.59 -3.79
C LYS A 40 7.75 12.07 -2.46
N GLU A 41 7.07 11.18 -1.75
CA GLU A 41 6.32 11.43 -0.52
C GLU A 41 7.24 11.89 0.61
N ILE A 42 8.46 11.35 0.67
CA ILE A 42 9.50 11.74 1.66
C ILE A 42 10.64 12.56 1.03
N ASN A 43 10.55 12.83 -0.28
CA ASN A 43 11.58 13.51 -1.06
C ASN A 43 13.00 12.96 -0.81
N ASP A 44 13.14 11.63 -0.73
CA ASP A 44 14.44 10.99 -0.52
C ASP A 44 14.54 9.65 -1.26
N VAL A 45 15.74 9.07 -1.27
CA VAL A 45 16.04 7.78 -1.88
C VAL A 45 16.09 6.71 -0.81
N ILE A 46 15.25 5.68 -0.96
CA ILE A 46 15.30 4.47 -0.14
C ILE A 46 16.25 3.44 -0.78
N PRO A 47 16.92 2.60 0.02
CA PRO A 47 17.76 1.53 -0.50
C PRO A 47 16.95 0.49 -1.28
N TYR A 48 17.64 -0.32 -2.09
CA TYR A 48 17.03 -1.50 -2.69
C TYR A 48 16.57 -2.49 -1.60
N GLY A 49 15.47 -3.19 -1.85
CA GLY A 49 14.82 -4.05 -0.87
C GLY A 49 13.59 -3.40 -0.25
N ARG A 50 13.21 -3.85 0.95
CA ARG A 50 12.03 -3.36 1.67
C ARG A 50 12.40 -2.17 2.55
N SER A 51 11.53 -1.17 2.60
CA SER A 51 11.66 -0.02 3.50
C SER A 51 10.29 0.43 3.99
N ASN A 52 10.19 0.73 5.29
CA ASN A 52 9.05 1.44 5.85
C ASN A 52 9.23 2.93 5.61
N ILE A 53 8.16 3.60 5.20
CA ILE A 53 8.21 5.04 4.95
C ILE A 53 7.82 5.77 6.23
N ALA A 54 8.76 6.52 6.81
CA ALA A 54 8.52 7.26 8.05
C ALA A 54 7.31 8.20 7.92
N GLY A 55 6.46 8.25 8.94
CA GLY A 55 5.23 9.08 8.94
C GLY A 55 4.08 8.51 8.10
N HIS A 56 4.28 7.37 7.41
CA HIS A 56 3.26 6.70 6.63
C HIS A 56 3.18 5.22 7.00
N CYS A 57 1.98 4.70 7.23
CA CYS A 57 1.80 3.27 7.44
C CYS A 57 1.81 2.51 6.09
N MET A 58 2.98 2.48 5.47
CA MET A 58 3.21 1.82 4.19
C MET A 58 4.61 1.20 4.11
N GLU A 59 4.69 0.10 3.35
CA GLU A 59 5.94 -0.50 2.94
C GLU A 59 6.20 -0.21 1.47
N VAL A 60 7.45 0.08 1.13
CA VAL A 60 7.92 0.17 -0.24
C VAL A 60 8.99 -0.87 -0.51
N VAL A 61 8.83 -1.63 -1.58
CA VAL A 61 9.85 -2.54 -2.11
C VAL A 61 10.49 -1.90 -3.33
N CYS A 62 11.74 -1.47 -3.18
CA CYS A 62 12.54 -0.91 -4.25
C CYS A 62 13.33 -2.00 -4.98
N LYS A 63 13.10 -2.14 -6.29
CA LYS A 63 13.93 -2.92 -7.20
C LYS A 63 14.46 -2.00 -8.31
N GLU A 64 15.42 -2.49 -9.09
CA GLU A 64 16.08 -1.70 -10.15
C GLU A 64 15.09 -1.10 -11.15
N GLU A 65 14.11 -1.90 -11.60
CA GLU A 65 13.16 -1.47 -12.64
C GLU A 65 11.76 -1.16 -12.12
N ARG A 66 11.44 -1.60 -10.89
CA ARG A 66 10.09 -1.52 -10.33
C ARG A 66 10.09 -1.15 -8.86
N THR A 67 9.09 -0.38 -8.47
CA THR A 67 8.78 -0.04 -7.09
C THR A 67 7.39 -0.57 -6.76
N PHE A 68 7.29 -1.27 -5.64
CA PHE A 68 6.03 -1.83 -5.14
C PHE A 68 5.67 -1.08 -3.87
N TYR A 69 4.45 -0.59 -3.78
CA TYR A 69 3.91 0.09 -2.60
C TYR A 69 2.85 -0.80 -1.99
N SER A 70 2.89 -1.00 -0.68
CA SER A 70 1.89 -1.72 0.09
C SER A 70 1.34 -0.80 1.17
N ALA A 71 0.03 -0.57 1.16
CA ALA A 71 -0.68 0.21 2.17
C ALA A 71 -1.68 -0.65 2.93
N CYS A 72 -2.19 -0.13 4.05
CA CYS A 72 -3.25 -0.79 4.80
C CYS A 72 -4.49 -1.00 3.92
N SER A 73 -5.07 -2.19 3.99
CA SER A 73 -6.34 -2.46 3.32
C SER A 73 -7.46 -1.67 3.97
N THR A 74 -8.28 -0.98 3.18
CA THR A 74 -9.54 -0.41 3.65
C THR A 74 -10.61 -1.50 3.59
N GLN A 75 -10.99 -2.06 4.74
CA GLN A 75 -12.14 -2.96 4.80
C GLN A 75 -13.39 -2.17 5.20
N PRO A 76 -14.47 -2.17 4.38
CA PRO A 76 -15.74 -1.66 4.83
C PRO A 76 -16.22 -2.53 5.99
N ASN A 77 -16.44 -1.93 7.15
CA ASN A 77 -17.02 -2.63 8.29
C ASN A 77 -18.54 -2.49 8.25
N THR A 78 -19.23 -3.52 7.77
CA THR A 78 -20.71 -3.57 7.73
C THR A 78 -21.30 -4.32 8.92
N ASP A 79 -20.48 -4.94 9.78
CA ASP A 79 -20.94 -5.70 10.94
C ASP A 79 -21.01 -4.80 12.18
N PRO A 80 -22.20 -4.60 12.79
CA PRO A 80 -22.36 -3.79 13.99
C PRO A 80 -21.63 -4.36 15.22
N ASN A 81 -21.24 -5.65 15.22
CA ASN A 81 -20.47 -6.28 16.29
C ASN A 81 -18.96 -6.09 16.16
N CYS A 82 -18.52 -5.52 15.04
CA CYS A 82 -17.14 -5.21 14.75
C CYS A 82 -16.88 -3.72 14.92
N LYS A 83 -15.72 -3.38 15.48
CA LYS A 83 -15.22 -2.01 15.61
C LYS A 83 -13.86 -1.92 14.95
N LEU A 84 -13.63 -0.81 14.25
CA LEU A 84 -12.30 -0.50 13.74
C LEU A 84 -11.48 0.14 14.87
N LEU A 85 -10.39 -0.52 15.24
CA LEU A 85 -9.39 0.03 16.16
C LEU A 85 -8.42 0.88 15.34
N ALA A 86 -8.11 2.06 15.85
CA ALA A 86 -7.12 2.94 15.25
C ALA A 86 -5.77 2.21 15.11
N GLY A 87 -5.08 2.45 14.00
CA GLY A 87 -3.72 1.97 13.78
C GLY A 87 -2.72 2.69 14.68
N ASP A 88 -1.52 2.15 14.78
CA ASP A 88 -0.41 2.69 15.57
C ASP A 88 0.74 3.09 14.67
N SER A 89 0.82 4.38 14.30
CA SER A 89 1.83 4.89 13.38
C SER A 89 3.27 4.87 13.93
N SER A 90 3.46 4.49 15.20
CA SER A 90 4.80 4.26 15.76
C SER A 90 5.40 2.92 15.36
N LYS A 91 4.58 1.99 14.84
CA LYS A 91 4.99 0.65 14.42
C LYS A 91 5.32 0.60 12.92
N PRO A 92 6.15 -0.37 12.47
CA PRO A 92 6.33 -0.61 11.05
C PRO A 92 5.04 -1.14 10.41
N PHE A 93 4.96 -1.07 9.08
CA PHE A 93 3.98 -1.83 8.32
C PHE A 93 4.34 -3.33 8.38
N PRO A 94 3.34 -4.24 8.50
CA PRO A 94 1.89 -4.01 8.56
C PRO A 94 1.31 -3.75 9.96
N GLU A 95 2.13 -3.71 11.01
CA GLU A 95 1.69 -3.60 12.40
C GLU A 95 1.05 -2.26 12.75
N CYS A 96 1.40 -1.19 12.03
CA CYS A 96 0.79 0.11 12.17
C CYS A 96 -0.65 0.20 11.62
N CYS A 97 -1.12 -0.81 10.88
CA CYS A 97 -2.43 -0.75 10.26
C CYS A 97 -3.58 -0.81 11.28
N PRO A 98 -4.70 -0.11 11.03
CA PRO A 98 -5.94 -0.29 11.77
C PRO A 98 -6.37 -1.76 11.79
N LYS A 99 -6.91 -2.23 12.91
CA LYS A 99 -7.36 -3.61 13.08
C LYS A 99 -8.86 -3.64 13.34
N THR A 100 -9.55 -4.59 12.74
CA THR A 100 -10.95 -4.84 13.06
C THR A 100 -11.03 -5.75 14.27
N TRP A 101 -11.72 -5.30 15.32
CA TRP A 101 -12.02 -6.11 16.49
C TRP A 101 -13.51 -6.41 16.51
N CYS A 102 -13.86 -7.69 16.43
CA CYS A 102 -15.24 -8.16 16.50
C CYS A 102 -15.47 -8.83 17.85
N LYS A 103 -16.59 -8.50 18.49
CA LYS A 103 -17.06 -9.32 19.60
C LYS A 103 -17.36 -10.71 19.06
N THR A 104 -16.65 -11.73 19.53
CA THR A 104 -17.03 -13.11 19.29
C THR A 104 -18.43 -13.30 19.87
N GLN A 105 -19.40 -13.69 19.02
CA GLN A 105 -20.68 -14.21 19.49
C GLN A 105 -20.35 -15.49 20.28
N GLY A 106 -20.48 -15.42 21.60
CA GLY A 106 -20.36 -16.57 22.50
C GLY A 106 -21.59 -17.46 22.41
#